data_AF-R6CD15-F1
#
_entry.id   AF-R6CD15-F1
#
_cell.length_a   1.000
_cell.length_b   1.000
_cell.length_c   1.000
_cell.angle_alpha   90.00
_cell.angle_beta   90.00
_cell.angle_gamma   90.00
#
_symmetry.space_group_name_H-M   'P 1'
#
loop_
_entity.id
_entity.type
_entity.pdbx_description
1 polymer ?
#
loop_
_entity_poly.entity_id
_entity_poly.type
_entity_poly.pdbx_seq_one_letter_code
_entity_poly.pdbx_strand_id
1 'polypeptide(L)' 'MEYPKPLMSISELKEMGYSEFYLRRVVHSKYGSRVSVLTKKNGKYLIKTAEFDKLQNRGCFR' A
#
# COMPACT_ATOMS: atom_id res chain seq x y z
N MET A 1 2.80 -9.00 10.71
CA MET A 1 4.02 -8.85 9.88
C MET A 1 4.67 -7.54 10.32
N GLU A 2 5.91 -7.55 10.79
CA GLU A 2 6.58 -6.29 11.13
C GLU A 2 7.12 -5.64 9.85
N TYR A 3 6.59 -4.47 9.51
CA TYR A 3 7.09 -3.68 8.39
C TYR A 3 8.28 -2.85 8.85
N PRO A 4 9.42 -2.88 8.14
CA PRO A 4 10.63 -2.18 8.57
C PRO A 4 10.52 -0.65 8.43
N LYS A 5 9.53 -0.15 7.68
CA LYS A 5 9.29 1.28 7.49
C LYS A 5 7.80 1.60 7.58
N PRO A 6 7.42 2.77 8.13
CA PRO A 6 6.02 3.21 8.19
C PRO A 6 5.44 3.61 6.82
N LEU A 7 6.31 3.95 5.86
CA LEU A 7 5.97 4.26 4.47
C LEU A 7 6.87 3.44 3.55
N MET A 8 6.26 2.65 2.65
CA MET A 8 6.97 1.82 1.67
C MET A 8 6.45 2.06 0.27
N SER A 9 7.32 2.00 -0.72
CA SER A 9 6.91 2.04 -2.13
C SER A 9 6.26 0.73 -2.55
N ILE A 10 5.46 0.76 -3.63
CA ILE A 10 4.93 -0.46 -4.27
C ILE A 10 6.07 -1.45 -4.60
N SER A 11 7.23 -0.96 -5.05
CA SER A 11 8.41 -1.80 -5.33
C SER A 11 8.94 -2.52 -4.10
N GLU A 12 9.02 -1.84 -2.94
CA GLU A 12 9.52 -2.46 -1.71
C GLU A 12 8.54 -3.54 -1.21
N LEU A 13 7.23 -3.29 -1.30
CA LEU A 13 6.22 -4.30 -0.96
C LEU A 13 6.23 -5.48 -1.94
N LYS A 14 6.57 -5.25 -3.22
CA LYS A 14 6.76 -6.31 -4.21
C LYS A 14 7.93 -7.22 -3.85
N GLU A 15 9.03 -6.66 -3.37
CA GLU A 15 10.18 -7.45 -2.87
C GLU A 15 9.83 -8.29 -1.63
N MET A 16 8.85 -7.84 -0.81
CA MET A 16 8.31 -8.62 0.30
C MET A 16 7.35 -9.74 -0.13
N GLY A 17 7.09 -9.90 -1.42
CA GLY A 17 6.24 -10.96 -1.97
C GLY A 17 4.80 -10.55 -2.30
N TYR A 18 4.45 -9.26 -2.19
CA TYR A 18 3.13 -8.79 -2.63
C TYR A 18 3.07 -8.66 -4.17
N SER A 19 1.94 -9.05 -4.76
CA SER A 19 1.71 -8.85 -6.20
C SER A 19 1.56 -7.36 -6.53
N GLU A 20 2.26 -6.90 -7.56
CA GLU A 20 2.17 -5.53 -8.06
C GLU A 20 0.73 -5.18 -8.47
N PHE A 21 0.01 -6.13 -9.08
CA PHE A 21 -1.40 -5.96 -9.44
C PHE A 21 -2.27 -5.74 -8.21
N TYR A 22 -2.04 -6.51 -7.15
CA TYR A 22 -2.77 -6.36 -5.88
C TYR A 22 -2.51 -4.98 -5.26
N LEU A 23 -1.24 -4.57 -5.19
CA LEU A 23 -0.86 -3.27 -4.63
C LEU A 23 -1.44 -2.10 -5.45
N ARG A 24 -1.42 -2.17 -6.78
CA ARG A 24 -2.09 -1.18 -7.62
C ARG A 24 -3.60 -1.14 -7.35
N ARG A 25 -4.25 -2.30 -7.22
CA ARG A 25 -5.68 -2.37 -6.89
C ARG A 25 -5.99 -1.73 -5.54
N VAL A 26 -5.14 -1.94 -4.55
CA VAL A 26 -5.25 -1.34 -3.21
C VAL A 26 -5.17 0.19 -3.27
N VAL A 27 -4.19 0.71 -4.01
CA VAL A 27 -3.97 2.15 -4.16
C VAL A 27 -5.13 2.85 -4.90
N HIS A 28 -5.78 2.14 -5.83
CA HIS A 28 -6.98 2.63 -6.54
C HIS A 28 -8.30 2.21 -5.87
N SER A 29 -8.25 1.56 -4.71
CA SER A 29 -9.46 1.15 -3.99
C SER A 29 -10.14 2.34 -3.32
N LYS A 30 -11.36 2.11 -2.80
CA LYS A 30 -12.09 3.08 -1.96
C LYS A 30 -11.25 3.61 -0.77
N TYR A 31 -10.29 2.81 -0.29
CA TYR A 31 -9.40 3.17 0.82
C TYR A 31 -8.01 3.63 0.37
N GLY A 32 -7.77 3.73 -0.94
CA GLY A 32 -6.51 4.10 -1.56
C GLY A 32 -5.93 5.40 -1.02
N SER A 33 -6.74 6.43 -0.84
CA SER A 33 -6.32 7.73 -0.27
C SER A 33 -5.91 7.67 1.20
N ARG A 34 -6.36 6.65 1.95
CA ARG A 34 -5.95 6.42 3.35
C ARG A 34 -4.66 5.65 3.44
N VAL A 35 -4.50 4.63 2.59
CA VAL A 35 -3.33 3.75 2.60
C VAL A 35 -2.18 4.22 1.73
N SER A 36 -2.40 5.18 0.82
CA SER A 36 -1.37 5.65 -0.08
C SER A 36 -1.21 7.17 -0.07
N VAL A 37 0.01 7.61 -0.33
CA VAL A 37 0.40 9.01 -0.47
C VAL A 37 1.17 9.16 -1.76
N LEU A 38 0.82 10.18 -2.55
CA LEU A 38 1.59 10.56 -3.72
C LEU A 38 2.76 11.44 -3.28
N THR A 39 3.97 11.06 -3.70
CA THR A 39 5.19 11.84 -3.44
C THR A 39 5.18 13.22 -4.10
N LYS A 40 4.52 13.34 -5.26
CA LYS A 40 4.31 14.57 -6.03
C LYS A 40 3.13 14.39 -6.97
N LYS A 41 2.67 15.46 -7.63
CA LYS A 41 1.68 15.36 -8.72
C LYS A 41 2.25 14.45 -9.82
N ASN A 42 1.57 13.35 -10.15
CA ASN A 42 2.06 12.24 -11.00
C ASN A 42 3.31 11.50 -10.49
N GLY A 43 3.56 11.53 -9.18
CA GLY A 43 4.66 10.82 -8.54
C GLY A 43 4.39 9.34 -8.29
N LYS A 44 5.34 8.69 -7.59
CA LYS A 44 5.17 7.32 -7.10
C LYS A 44 4.23 7.31 -5.90
N TYR A 45 3.46 6.23 -5.77
CA TYR A 45 2.65 5.94 -4.60
C TYR A 45 3.50 5.31 -3.49
N LEU A 46 3.43 5.90 -2.31
CA LEU A 46 3.94 5.34 -1.06
C LEU A 46 2.78 4.79 -0.26
N ILE A 47 2.89 3.55 0.19
CA ILE A 47 1.92 2.85 1.01
C ILE A 47 2.26 3.06 2.47
N LYS A 48 1.29 3.52 3.27
CA LYS A 48 1.35 3.53 4.73
C LYS A 48 1.12 2.12 5.24
N THR A 49 2.17 1.46 5.68
CA THR A 49 2.16 0.04 6.05
C THR A 49 1.20 -0.27 7.20
N ALA A 50 1.09 0.62 8.19
CA ALA A 50 0.17 0.45 9.32
C ALA A 50 -1.31 0.44 8.90
N GLU A 51 -1.73 1.39 8.05
CA GLU A 51 -3.11 1.46 7.56
C GLU A 51 -3.41 0.32 6.58
N PHE A 52 -2.41 -0.05 5.77
CA PHE A 52 -2.48 -1.20 4.87
C PHE A 52 -2.72 -2.51 5.64
N ASP A 53 -1.93 -2.79 6.67
CA ASP A 53 -2.07 -4.00 7.50
C ASP A 53 -3.44 -4.04 8.19
N LYS A 54 -3.87 -2.92 8.76
CA LYS A 54 -5.19 -2.79 9.41
C LYS A 54 -6.35 -3.06 8.45
N LEU A 55 -6.29 -2.54 7.23
CA LEU A 55 -7.34 -2.73 6.23
C LEU A 55 -7.28 -4.11 5.56
N GLN A 56 -6.08 -4.67 5.41
CA GLN A 56 -5.87 -6.03 4.95
C GLN A 56 -6.45 -7.03 5.97
N ASN A 57 -6.14 -6.87 7.26
CA ASN A 57 -6.70 -7.72 8.33
C ASN A 57 -8.22 -7.58 8.47
N ARG A 58 -8.78 -6.42 8.12
CA ARG A 58 -10.24 -6.21 8.03
C ARG A 58 -10.88 -6.82 6.78
N GLY A 59 -10.11 -7.29 5.80
CA GLY A 59 -10.62 -7.81 4.54
C GLY A 59 -11.15 -6.73 3.59
N CYS A 60 -10.75 -5.46 3.76
CA CYS A 60 -11.25 -4.35 2.94
C CYS A 60 -10.73 -4.36 1.49
N PHE A 61 -9.73 -5.18 1.18
CA PHE A 61 -9.12 -5.30 -0.15
C PHE A 61 -9.47 -6.60 -0.88
N ARG A 62 -10.44 -7.37 -0.36
CA ARG A 62 -10.89 -8.64 -0.92
C ARG A 62 -11.56 -8.45 -2.28
#